data_AF-A0A8J3QZC5-F1
#
_entry.id   AF-A0A8J3QZC5-F1
#
_cell.length_a   1.000
_cell.length_b   1.000
_cell.length_c   1.000
_cell.angle_alpha   90.00
_cell.angle_beta   90.00
_cell.angle_gamma   90.00
#
_symmetry.space_group_name_H-M   'P 1'
#
loop_
_entity.id
_entity.type
_entity.pdbx_description
1 polymer ?
#
loop_
_entity_poly.entity_id
_entity_poly.type
_entity_poly.pdbx_seq_one_letter_code
_entity_poly.pdbx_strand_id
1 'polypeptide(L)'
;MTSRSLGAAAAVLSVLTAVVVLPATPASAGPPAPRKEEWQFTAWDIQNKVWPLTHGEGVTVAVIDTGVQADLPGLAGVVLSGTDLDSNKDDGRVDTDQEEGRGHGTAMAELIAGQGKDFGMVGIAPGAKILPITAGQDPFNDMGPAIVYAADHGAKVINISQGYADGALRPCPGVIRSAIVHAAQKDAVVVVSAGNEGDGANTLNWPADCPGVLAVGAIDGKKIPWTSTQRQSYVSVAAPGVQISSVWEGHHGWTDRRFAAGNGTSQAAALTSGAVALIRAKDPDLTARQVVQRIINTASDAGPTGFDVYTGNGAVIPYRAMTQSVPANAPNKPYEELDSYLASLSPSAAPAATGTTHAAKHSSGAGLFIAVGAAAVLILGGIVTGIVLLARRKSGQPPRSGPPPMFGPPMAGPPMAGPPMPGQPQPGQPMSGQPLSGPPVTGPPMSGPPASGPPIPGPFIAGRPVPGQQPPGPQAPGPQPPGPQYPGQPVPGQPVPGQQPPGPQVPGQPLPGAPAPGPAAFPPRVPPNEPGGQR
;
A
#
# COMPACT_ATOMS: atom_id res chain seq x y z
N MET A 1 -16.08 -108.66 25.32
CA MET A 1 -15.27 -108.40 26.53
C MET A 1 -14.57 -107.06 26.34
N THR A 2 -14.83 -106.10 27.24
CA THR A 2 -14.02 -104.91 27.63
C THR A 2 -13.37 -104.04 26.53
N SER A 3 -13.50 -102.71 26.46
CA SER A 3 -13.76 -101.70 27.50
C SER A 3 -14.00 -100.30 26.89
N ARG A 4 -15.00 -99.60 27.43
CA ARG A 4 -15.15 -98.15 27.72
C ARG A 4 -14.35 -97.10 26.92
N SER A 5 -15.07 -96.09 26.43
CA SER A 5 -14.92 -94.69 26.90
C SER A 5 -16.05 -93.77 26.39
N LEU A 6 -16.45 -92.84 27.25
CA LEU A 6 -17.44 -91.77 27.03
C LEU A 6 -16.88 -90.68 26.09
N GLY A 7 -17.78 -90.00 25.36
CA GLY A 7 -17.52 -88.70 24.76
C GLY A 7 -18.82 -87.87 24.70
N ALA A 8 -18.94 -86.88 25.58
CA ALA A 8 -20.08 -85.97 25.70
C ALA A 8 -19.98 -84.78 24.72
N ALA A 9 -21.13 -84.19 24.45
CA ALA A 9 -21.38 -83.07 23.55
C ALA A 9 -20.66 -81.75 23.91
N ALA A 10 -20.39 -80.94 22.89
CA ALA A 10 -20.30 -79.48 23.02
C ALA A 10 -20.71 -78.82 21.70
N ALA A 11 -21.79 -78.03 21.77
CA ALA A 11 -22.29 -77.20 20.68
C ALA A 11 -21.35 -76.00 20.45
N VAL A 12 -20.98 -75.74 19.20
CA VAL A 12 -20.17 -74.58 18.81
C VAL A 12 -21.10 -73.40 18.59
N LEU A 13 -21.00 -72.39 19.45
CA LEU A 13 -21.67 -71.10 19.32
C LEU A 13 -20.76 -70.17 18.48
N SER A 14 -21.13 -69.94 17.22
CA SER A 14 -20.42 -68.98 16.35
C SER A 14 -20.86 -67.56 16.70
N VAL A 15 -19.99 -66.80 17.37
CA VAL A 15 -20.16 -65.36 17.58
C VAL A 15 -19.65 -64.62 16.34
N LEU A 16 -20.56 -64.04 15.55
CA LEU A 16 -20.22 -63.05 14.52
C LEU A 16 -19.91 -61.71 15.19
N THR A 17 -18.64 -61.33 15.23
CA THR A 17 -18.20 -59.97 15.55
C THR A 17 -18.36 -59.08 14.32
N ALA A 18 -19.41 -58.25 14.31
CA ALA A 18 -19.53 -57.15 13.36
C ALA A 18 -18.54 -56.05 13.75
N VAL A 19 -17.44 -55.92 12.99
CA VAL A 19 -16.52 -54.79 13.10
C VAL A 19 -17.18 -53.58 12.44
N VAL A 20 -17.70 -52.67 13.26
CA VAL A 20 -18.15 -51.34 12.80
C VAL A 20 -16.89 -50.52 12.50
N VAL A 21 -16.54 -50.42 11.22
CA VAL A 21 -15.52 -49.47 10.76
C VAL A 21 -16.18 -48.10 10.74
N LEU A 22 -16.01 -47.33 11.81
CA LEU A 22 -16.34 -45.90 11.80
C LEU A 22 -15.39 -45.20 10.82
N PRO A 23 -15.87 -44.34 9.90
CA PRO A 23 -14.99 -43.53 9.09
C PRO A 23 -14.18 -42.63 10.02
N ALA A 24 -12.86 -42.76 9.98
CA ALA A 24 -11.98 -41.81 10.63
C ALA A 24 -12.27 -40.43 10.03
N THR A 25 -12.85 -39.53 10.83
CA THR A 25 -12.87 -38.12 10.47
C THR A 25 -11.42 -37.70 10.23
N PRO A 26 -11.06 -37.15 9.07
CA PRO A 26 -9.71 -36.66 8.86
C PRO A 26 -9.40 -35.70 10.02
N ALA A 27 -8.32 -35.95 10.74
CA ALA A 27 -7.82 -35.00 11.71
C ALA A 27 -7.69 -33.67 10.97
N SER A 28 -8.44 -32.66 11.40
CA SER A 28 -8.24 -31.30 10.90
C SER A 28 -6.77 -31.00 11.16
N ALA A 29 -5.97 -30.88 10.09
CA ALA A 29 -4.62 -30.37 10.23
C ALA A 29 -4.74 -29.05 11.00
N GLY A 30 -3.92 -28.86 12.04
CA GLY A 30 -3.87 -27.59 12.75
C GLY A 30 -3.62 -26.44 11.75
N PRO A 31 -3.94 -25.19 12.12
CA PRO A 31 -3.68 -24.06 11.23
C PRO A 31 -2.21 -24.06 10.80
N PRO A 32 -1.91 -23.68 9.54
CA PRO A 32 -0.57 -23.70 8.99
C PRO A 32 0.39 -22.88 9.88
N ALA A 33 1.61 -23.39 10.09
CA ALA A 33 2.60 -22.72 10.92
C ALA A 33 3.41 -21.71 10.08
N PRO A 34 3.52 -20.44 10.52
CA PRO A 34 4.35 -19.45 9.84
C PRO A 34 5.82 -19.79 9.99
N ARG A 35 6.62 -19.28 9.06
CA ARG A 35 8.07 -19.35 9.07
C ARG A 35 8.67 -18.32 10.02
N LYS A 36 9.95 -18.50 10.36
CA LYS A 36 10.66 -17.56 11.24
C LYS A 36 10.81 -16.17 10.62
N GLU A 37 10.88 -16.12 9.30
CA GLU A 37 11.03 -14.91 8.51
C GLU A 37 9.71 -14.12 8.39
N GLU A 38 8.58 -14.71 8.77
CA GLU A 38 7.26 -14.08 8.83
C GLU A 38 7.07 -13.35 10.18
N TRP A 39 7.97 -12.42 10.48
CA TRP A 39 8.04 -11.74 11.78
C TRP A 39 6.75 -11.00 12.16
N GLN A 40 5.92 -10.63 11.17
CA GLN A 40 4.59 -10.05 11.39
C GLN A 40 3.69 -10.95 12.26
N PHE A 41 3.86 -12.28 12.20
CA PHE A 41 3.14 -13.21 13.07
C PHE A 41 3.50 -13.03 14.54
N THR A 42 4.77 -12.77 14.83
CA THR A 42 5.25 -12.48 16.18
C THR A 42 4.81 -11.09 16.61
N ALA A 43 4.97 -10.08 15.75
CA ALA A 43 4.61 -8.70 16.06
C ALA A 43 3.11 -8.52 16.37
N TRP A 44 2.25 -9.26 15.70
CA TRP A 44 0.80 -9.23 15.93
C TRP A 44 0.27 -10.37 16.81
N ASP A 45 1.15 -11.26 17.28
CA ASP A 45 0.79 -12.43 18.09
C ASP A 45 -0.36 -13.24 17.45
N ILE A 46 -0.24 -13.48 16.14
CA ILE A 46 -1.33 -14.00 15.30
C ILE A 46 -1.80 -15.36 15.81
N GLN A 47 -0.86 -16.27 16.07
CA GLN A 47 -1.19 -17.65 16.42
C GLN A 47 -1.86 -17.77 17.81
N ASN A 48 -1.44 -16.96 18.79
CA ASN A 48 -1.92 -17.12 20.17
C ASN A 48 -3.07 -16.20 20.54
N LYS A 49 -3.24 -15.06 19.84
CA LYS A 49 -4.28 -14.07 20.16
C LYS A 49 -5.31 -13.87 19.06
N VAL A 50 -4.91 -13.93 17.79
CA VAL A 50 -5.79 -13.57 16.67
C VAL A 50 -6.54 -14.79 16.13
N TRP A 51 -5.83 -15.84 15.72
CA TRP A 51 -6.42 -17.06 15.15
C TRP A 51 -7.33 -17.87 16.09
N PRO A 52 -7.20 -17.81 17.43
CA PRO A 52 -8.24 -18.34 18.30
C PRO A 52 -9.61 -17.67 18.15
N LEU A 53 -9.68 -16.49 17.50
CA LEU A 53 -10.93 -15.78 17.23
C LEU A 53 -11.51 -16.11 15.85
N THR A 54 -10.67 -16.22 14.81
CA THR A 54 -11.04 -16.54 13.42
C THR A 54 -9.79 -16.59 12.54
N HIS A 55 -9.88 -17.25 11.37
CA HIS A 55 -8.85 -17.19 10.32
C HIS A 55 -9.28 -16.38 9.09
N GLY A 56 -10.42 -15.67 9.13
CA GLY A 56 -10.91 -14.86 7.99
C GLY A 56 -11.97 -15.56 7.13
N GLU A 57 -12.59 -16.64 7.64
CA GLU A 57 -13.56 -17.43 6.90
C GLU A 57 -14.76 -16.60 6.42
N GLY A 58 -15.23 -16.87 5.19
CA GLY A 58 -16.39 -16.20 4.60
C GLY A 58 -16.14 -14.80 4.05
N VAL A 59 -14.91 -14.28 4.17
CA VAL A 59 -14.55 -12.96 3.64
C VAL A 59 -13.81 -13.10 2.30
N THR A 60 -14.27 -12.33 1.31
CA THR A 60 -13.56 -12.16 0.03
C THR A 60 -12.78 -10.85 0.05
N VAL A 61 -11.47 -10.94 -0.22
CA VAL A 61 -10.55 -9.82 -0.40
C VAL A 61 -10.23 -9.71 -1.89
N ALA A 62 -10.63 -8.61 -2.52
CA ALA A 62 -10.18 -8.31 -3.87
C ALA A 62 -8.74 -7.77 -3.83
N VAL A 63 -7.89 -8.27 -4.71
CA VAL A 63 -6.51 -7.82 -4.87
C VAL A 63 -6.40 -7.19 -6.25
N ILE A 64 -6.40 -5.84 -6.29
CA ILE A 64 -6.22 -5.05 -7.51
C ILE A 64 -4.72 -4.83 -7.69
N ASP A 65 -4.11 -5.61 -8.57
CA ASP A 65 -2.65 -5.74 -8.70
C ASP A 65 -2.26 -6.28 -10.09
N THR A 66 -1.10 -6.93 -10.23
CA THR A 66 -0.57 -7.50 -11.49
C THR A 66 -1.19 -8.86 -11.91
N GLY A 67 -2.22 -9.30 -11.20
CA GLY A 67 -2.77 -10.65 -11.25
C GLY A 67 -2.26 -11.51 -10.08
N VAL A 68 -2.73 -12.76 -10.00
CA VAL A 68 -2.34 -13.68 -8.92
C VAL A 68 -2.11 -15.06 -9.48
N GLN A 69 -0.91 -15.61 -9.32
CA GLN A 69 -0.57 -16.95 -9.78
C GLN A 69 -1.26 -18.02 -8.91
N ALA A 70 -2.44 -18.47 -9.37
CA ALA A 70 -3.34 -19.27 -8.55
C ALA A 70 -3.00 -20.77 -8.45
N ASP A 71 -2.11 -21.27 -9.31
CA ASP A 71 -1.66 -22.67 -9.32
C ASP A 71 -0.51 -22.95 -8.34
N LEU A 72 -0.05 -21.93 -7.61
CA LEU A 72 0.94 -22.10 -6.55
C LEU A 72 0.35 -22.89 -5.37
N PRO A 73 1.10 -23.85 -4.79
CA PRO A 73 0.65 -24.60 -3.62
C PRO A 73 0.23 -23.70 -2.45
N GLY A 74 0.95 -22.59 -2.25
CA GLY A 74 0.66 -21.58 -1.22
C GLY A 74 -0.69 -20.88 -1.37
N LEU A 75 -1.31 -20.91 -2.55
CA LEU A 75 -2.60 -20.27 -2.83
C LEU A 75 -3.68 -21.27 -3.26
N ALA A 76 -3.37 -22.56 -3.18
CA ALA A 76 -4.24 -23.62 -3.65
C ALA A 76 -5.60 -23.63 -2.93
N GLY A 77 -6.66 -23.33 -3.69
CA GLY A 77 -8.05 -23.37 -3.24
C GLY A 77 -8.57 -22.08 -2.61
N VAL A 78 -7.79 -20.99 -2.58
CA VAL A 78 -8.24 -19.70 -2.03
C VAL A 78 -8.40 -18.58 -3.04
N VAL A 79 -7.77 -18.68 -4.22
CA VAL A 79 -7.99 -17.72 -5.30
C VAL A 79 -9.28 -18.06 -6.04
N LEU A 80 -10.12 -17.08 -6.28
CA LEU A 80 -11.37 -17.15 -7.04
C LEU A 80 -11.12 -16.87 -8.53
N SER A 81 -12.17 -16.93 -9.35
CA SER A 81 -12.16 -16.37 -10.71
C SER A 81 -12.46 -14.88 -10.59
N GLY A 82 -11.58 -14.02 -11.10
CA GLY A 82 -11.77 -12.58 -11.16
C GLY A 82 -11.72 -12.08 -12.60
N THR A 83 -10.90 -11.06 -12.86
CA THR A 83 -10.80 -10.44 -14.18
C THR A 83 -9.41 -9.86 -14.42
N ASP A 84 -9.02 -9.80 -15.69
CA ASP A 84 -7.92 -8.96 -16.16
C ASP A 84 -8.45 -7.84 -17.06
N LEU A 85 -8.29 -6.59 -16.60
CA LEU A 85 -8.71 -5.39 -17.32
C LEU A 85 -7.67 -4.90 -18.32
N ASP A 86 -6.41 -5.28 -18.16
CA ASP A 86 -5.31 -4.93 -19.06
C ASP A 86 -5.46 -5.68 -20.40
N SER A 87 -5.76 -6.98 -20.36
CA SER A 87 -5.92 -7.82 -21.57
C SER A 87 -7.37 -8.09 -21.98
N ASN A 88 -8.34 -7.92 -21.07
CA ASN A 88 -9.76 -8.25 -21.23
C ASN A 88 -10.04 -9.71 -21.65
N LYS A 89 -9.16 -10.66 -21.31
CA LYS A 89 -9.21 -12.03 -21.84
C LYS A 89 -9.03 -13.15 -20.83
N ASP A 90 -8.85 -12.85 -19.55
CA ASP A 90 -8.67 -13.87 -18.52
C ASP A 90 -9.34 -13.50 -17.17
N ASP A 91 -9.19 -14.41 -16.20
CA ASP A 91 -9.81 -14.36 -14.88
C ASP A 91 -8.87 -13.85 -13.77
N GLY A 92 -7.75 -13.20 -14.12
CA GLY A 92 -6.76 -12.66 -13.19
C GLY A 92 -5.96 -13.71 -12.42
N ARG A 93 -6.12 -15.01 -12.72
CA ARG A 93 -5.46 -16.12 -12.00
C ARG A 93 -4.05 -16.45 -12.49
N VAL A 94 -3.51 -15.60 -13.35
CA VAL A 94 -2.11 -15.62 -13.79
C VAL A 94 -1.53 -14.26 -13.43
N ASP A 95 -0.36 -14.27 -12.80
CA ASP A 95 0.37 -13.04 -12.54
C ASP A 95 1.15 -12.65 -13.79
N THR A 96 0.87 -11.47 -14.32
CA THR A 96 1.39 -11.00 -15.62
C THR A 96 2.56 -10.04 -15.47
N ASP A 97 2.98 -9.74 -14.24
CA ASP A 97 4.06 -8.82 -13.94
C ASP A 97 5.35 -9.19 -14.70
N GLN A 98 5.85 -8.26 -15.50
CA GLN A 98 7.09 -8.44 -16.26
C GLN A 98 8.26 -7.63 -15.68
N GLU A 99 8.00 -6.76 -14.70
CA GLU A 99 8.98 -5.82 -14.15
C GLU A 99 10.06 -6.52 -13.30
N GLU A 100 11.13 -5.81 -12.97
CA GLU A 100 12.10 -6.32 -11.99
C GLU A 100 11.42 -6.53 -10.63
N GLY A 101 11.38 -7.78 -10.16
CA GLY A 101 10.57 -8.13 -8.98
C GLY A 101 9.18 -8.66 -9.31
N ARG A 102 9.03 -9.33 -10.47
CA ARG A 102 7.83 -10.06 -10.91
C ARG A 102 7.09 -10.81 -9.81
N GLY A 103 5.77 -10.78 -9.89
CA GLY A 103 4.89 -11.55 -9.02
C GLY A 103 4.28 -10.72 -7.90
N HIS A 104 4.18 -9.39 -8.06
CA HIS A 104 3.76 -8.48 -7.00
C HIS A 104 2.36 -8.82 -6.46
N GLY A 105 1.38 -9.01 -7.34
CA GLY A 105 0.01 -9.37 -6.92
C GLY A 105 -0.06 -10.71 -6.22
N THR A 106 0.72 -11.70 -6.69
CA THR A 106 0.86 -13.00 -6.02
C THR A 106 1.47 -12.86 -4.62
N ALA A 107 2.53 -12.06 -4.47
CA ALA A 107 3.15 -11.78 -3.19
C ALA A 107 2.15 -11.15 -2.20
N MET A 108 1.33 -10.19 -2.66
CA MET A 108 0.29 -9.57 -1.82
C MET A 108 -0.80 -10.57 -1.43
N ALA A 109 -1.25 -11.40 -2.38
CA ALA A 109 -2.26 -12.43 -2.12
C ALA A 109 -1.78 -13.47 -1.10
N GLU A 110 -0.51 -13.88 -1.15
CA GLU A 110 0.06 -14.79 -0.15
C GLU A 110 0.14 -14.17 1.25
N LEU A 111 0.50 -12.89 1.38
CA LEU A 111 0.50 -12.19 2.68
C LEU A 111 -0.90 -12.13 3.30
N ILE A 112 -1.95 -12.04 2.48
CA ILE A 112 -3.34 -12.00 2.91
C ILE A 112 -3.83 -13.41 3.28
N ALA A 113 -3.78 -14.36 2.34
CA ALA A 113 -4.49 -15.64 2.45
C ALA A 113 -3.63 -16.88 2.10
N GLY A 114 -2.30 -16.77 2.15
CA GLY A 114 -1.40 -17.90 1.97
C GLY A 114 -1.75 -19.10 2.87
N GLN A 115 -1.68 -20.30 2.31
CA GLN A 115 -2.15 -21.55 2.91
C GLN A 115 -1.04 -22.33 3.63
N GLY A 116 0.22 -21.87 3.57
CA GLY A 116 1.34 -22.55 4.22
C GLY A 116 1.65 -23.94 3.69
N LYS A 117 1.27 -24.26 2.45
CA LYS A 117 1.54 -25.55 1.82
C LYS A 117 2.86 -25.53 1.09
N ASP A 118 3.60 -26.63 1.18
CA ASP A 118 4.93 -26.81 0.58
C ASP A 118 5.87 -25.64 0.88
N PHE A 119 6.23 -24.88 -0.15
CA PHE A 119 7.10 -23.73 -0.08
C PHE A 119 6.35 -22.38 0.01
N GLY A 120 5.03 -22.41 0.10
CA GLY A 120 4.19 -21.21 0.25
C GLY A 120 4.28 -20.60 1.65
N MET A 121 3.85 -19.35 1.73
CA MET A 121 3.74 -18.60 2.98
C MET A 121 2.39 -18.79 3.65
N VAL A 122 2.30 -18.36 4.90
CA VAL A 122 1.02 -18.33 5.60
C VAL A 122 0.52 -16.90 5.62
N GLY A 123 -0.65 -16.70 5.01
CA GLY A 123 -1.33 -15.42 5.10
C GLY A 123 -1.84 -15.19 6.51
N ILE A 124 -2.02 -13.94 6.90
CA ILE A 124 -2.60 -13.62 8.21
C ILE A 124 -4.08 -14.03 8.31
N ALA A 125 -4.79 -14.11 7.18
CA ALA A 125 -6.19 -14.49 7.07
C ALA A 125 -6.36 -15.71 6.12
N PRO A 126 -5.83 -16.89 6.47
CA PRO A 126 -5.80 -18.04 5.56
C PRO A 126 -7.20 -18.63 5.27
N GLY A 127 -8.23 -18.26 6.04
CA GLY A 127 -9.63 -18.60 5.79
C GLY A 127 -10.31 -17.72 4.74
N ALA A 128 -9.73 -16.58 4.37
CA ALA A 128 -10.27 -15.67 3.37
C ALA A 128 -10.12 -16.21 1.94
N LYS A 129 -10.90 -15.65 1.01
CA LYS A 129 -10.76 -15.87 -0.43
C LYS A 129 -10.18 -14.65 -1.12
N ILE A 130 -9.37 -14.87 -2.15
CA ILE A 130 -8.76 -13.82 -2.97
C ILE A 130 -9.55 -13.70 -4.27
N LEU A 131 -10.08 -12.51 -4.57
CA LEU A 131 -10.61 -12.16 -5.89
C LEU A 131 -9.52 -11.39 -6.67
N PRO A 132 -8.81 -12.01 -7.61
CA PRO A 132 -7.73 -11.32 -8.32
C PRO A 132 -8.30 -10.38 -9.39
N ILE A 133 -7.77 -9.16 -9.47
CA ILE A 133 -8.15 -8.18 -10.48
C ILE A 133 -6.87 -7.57 -11.04
N THR A 134 -6.55 -7.89 -12.30
CA THR A 134 -5.40 -7.30 -12.98
C THR A 134 -5.80 -5.92 -13.51
N ALA A 135 -5.11 -4.88 -13.05
CA ALA A 135 -5.32 -3.51 -13.51
C ALA A 135 -4.07 -2.66 -13.25
N GLY A 136 -3.34 -2.29 -14.30
CA GLY A 136 -2.11 -1.51 -14.16
C GLY A 136 -1.57 -0.88 -15.44
N GLN A 137 -2.05 -1.27 -16.63
CA GLN A 137 -1.55 -0.74 -17.91
C GLN A 137 -2.08 0.67 -18.21
N ASP A 138 -3.35 0.95 -17.94
CA ASP A 138 -3.93 2.30 -18.01
C ASP A 138 -4.60 2.67 -16.68
N PRO A 139 -3.81 3.06 -15.66
CA PRO A 139 -4.29 3.36 -14.32
C PRO A 139 -5.47 4.31 -14.24
N PHE A 140 -5.53 5.30 -15.15
CA PHE A 140 -6.59 6.30 -15.15
C PHE A 140 -7.93 5.70 -15.59
N ASN A 141 -7.90 4.75 -16.52
CA ASN A 141 -9.09 4.12 -17.07
C ASN A 141 -9.45 2.81 -16.37
N ASP A 142 -8.50 2.10 -15.78
CA ASP A 142 -8.70 0.75 -15.27
C ASP A 142 -9.02 0.72 -13.76
N MET A 143 -8.44 1.63 -12.96
CA MET A 143 -8.58 1.62 -11.50
C MET A 143 -10.04 1.80 -11.04
N GLY A 144 -10.79 2.69 -11.69
CA GLY A 144 -12.21 2.92 -11.37
C GLY A 144 -13.06 1.66 -11.62
N PRO A 145 -13.05 1.10 -12.84
CA PRO A 145 -13.68 -0.18 -13.15
C PRO A 145 -13.24 -1.34 -12.26
N ALA A 146 -11.96 -1.43 -11.89
CA ALA A 146 -11.45 -2.48 -11.00
C ALA A 146 -12.11 -2.41 -9.61
N ILE A 147 -12.19 -1.22 -9.02
CA ILE A 147 -12.84 -0.98 -7.72
C ILE A 147 -14.34 -1.32 -7.79
N VAL A 148 -15.01 -0.90 -8.88
CA VAL A 148 -16.44 -1.21 -9.09
C VAL A 148 -16.65 -2.72 -9.23
N TYR A 149 -15.83 -3.39 -10.05
CA TYR A 149 -15.90 -4.84 -10.24
C TYR A 149 -15.73 -5.58 -8.91
N ALA A 150 -14.71 -5.22 -8.12
CA ALA A 150 -14.47 -5.83 -6.81
C ALA A 150 -15.70 -5.74 -5.90
N ALA A 151 -16.28 -4.54 -5.79
CA ALA A 151 -17.45 -4.28 -4.96
C ALA A 151 -18.70 -5.03 -5.46
N ASP A 152 -18.92 -5.09 -6.77
CA ASP A 152 -20.06 -5.79 -7.37
C ASP A 152 -19.94 -7.32 -7.29
N HIS A 153 -18.71 -7.85 -7.21
CA HIS A 153 -18.44 -9.28 -7.02
C HIS A 153 -18.32 -9.68 -5.55
N GLY A 154 -18.83 -8.83 -4.64
CA GLY A 154 -19.04 -9.19 -3.23
C GLY A 154 -17.78 -9.14 -2.36
N ALA A 155 -16.69 -8.53 -2.84
CA ALA A 155 -15.52 -8.31 -2.01
C ALA A 155 -15.89 -7.40 -0.82
N LYS A 156 -15.52 -7.81 0.40
CA LYS A 156 -15.70 -7.00 1.63
C LYS A 156 -14.48 -6.15 1.95
N VAL A 157 -13.35 -6.48 1.33
CA VAL A 157 -12.09 -5.77 1.40
C VAL A 157 -11.55 -5.64 -0.01
N ILE A 158 -11.08 -4.45 -0.37
CA ILE A 158 -10.43 -4.17 -1.65
C ILE A 158 -9.02 -3.70 -1.31
N ASN A 159 -8.03 -4.54 -1.60
CA ASN A 159 -6.61 -4.22 -1.47
C ASN A 159 -6.10 -3.61 -2.77
N ILE A 160 -5.50 -2.44 -2.68
CA ILE A 160 -4.83 -1.77 -3.79
C ILE A 160 -3.40 -1.45 -3.35
N SER A 161 -2.44 -2.23 -3.86
CA SER A 161 -1.02 -2.04 -3.54
C SER A 161 -0.28 -1.23 -4.61
N GLN A 162 -1.05 -0.48 -5.40
CA GLN A 162 -0.57 0.41 -6.45
C GLN A 162 -0.98 1.84 -6.13
N GLY A 163 -0.14 2.78 -6.55
CA GLY A 163 -0.41 4.20 -6.43
C GLY A 163 0.25 4.96 -7.57
N TYR A 164 -0.40 6.00 -8.04
CA TYR A 164 0.08 6.83 -9.13
C TYR A 164 0.24 8.27 -8.67
N ALA A 165 1.46 8.77 -8.85
CA ALA A 165 1.80 10.18 -8.73
C ALA A 165 1.90 10.76 -10.14
N ASP A 166 1.08 11.75 -10.47
CA ASP A 166 1.12 12.37 -11.80
C ASP A 166 2.08 13.57 -11.89
N GLY A 167 2.93 13.77 -10.86
CA GLY A 167 3.90 14.87 -10.77
C GLY A 167 3.28 16.26 -10.63
N ALA A 168 1.98 16.41 -10.93
CA ALA A 168 1.18 17.54 -10.53
C ALA A 168 0.55 17.21 -9.17
N LEU A 169 0.37 18.22 -8.31
CA LEU A 169 -0.31 18.02 -7.01
C LEU A 169 -1.83 17.91 -7.23
N ARG A 170 -2.27 17.03 -8.13
CA ARG A 170 -3.68 16.85 -8.45
C ARG A 170 -4.30 15.86 -7.47
N PRO A 171 -5.46 16.22 -6.88
CA PRO A 171 -6.18 15.31 -6.01
C PRO A 171 -6.77 14.14 -6.79
N CYS A 172 -7.12 13.07 -6.07
CA CYS A 172 -7.82 11.89 -6.58
C CYS A 172 -8.85 12.20 -7.70
N PRO A 173 -8.70 11.58 -8.89
CA PRO A 173 -9.59 11.81 -10.02
C PRO A 173 -11.07 11.52 -9.68
N GLY A 174 -11.99 12.30 -10.27
CA GLY A 174 -13.42 12.18 -9.98
C GLY A 174 -14.03 10.80 -10.31
N VAL A 175 -13.50 10.13 -11.35
CA VAL A 175 -13.91 8.77 -11.72
C VAL A 175 -13.53 7.76 -10.64
N ILE A 176 -12.35 7.89 -10.04
CA ILE A 176 -11.88 7.04 -8.95
C ILE A 176 -12.64 7.33 -7.67
N ARG A 177 -12.88 8.61 -7.32
CA ARG A 177 -13.74 8.98 -6.19
C ARG A 177 -15.14 8.37 -6.29
N SER A 178 -15.73 8.36 -7.49
CA SER A 178 -17.05 7.76 -7.72
C SER A 178 -17.02 6.24 -7.50
N ALA A 179 -15.93 5.57 -7.90
CA ALA A 179 -15.75 4.15 -7.64
C ALA A 179 -15.56 3.85 -6.14
N ILE A 180 -14.82 4.68 -5.39
CA ILE A 180 -14.70 4.55 -3.92
C ILE A 180 -16.05 4.73 -3.22
N VAL A 181 -16.86 5.71 -3.67
CA VAL A 181 -18.23 5.87 -3.19
C VAL A 181 -19.06 4.60 -3.43
N HIS A 182 -18.97 4.01 -4.62
CA HIS A 182 -19.67 2.76 -4.94
C HIS A 182 -19.23 1.60 -4.05
N ALA A 183 -17.91 1.44 -3.82
CA ALA A 183 -17.38 0.44 -2.90
C ALA A 183 -17.89 0.63 -1.47
N ALA A 184 -17.91 1.87 -0.97
CA ALA A 184 -18.45 2.18 0.35
C ALA A 184 -19.96 1.87 0.45
N GLN A 185 -20.74 2.15 -0.59
CA GLN A 185 -22.18 1.81 -0.67
C GLN A 185 -22.43 0.30 -0.70
N LYS A 186 -21.49 -0.48 -1.26
CA LYS A 186 -21.48 -1.95 -1.23
C LYS A 186 -20.90 -2.52 0.07
N ASP A 187 -20.61 -1.65 1.03
CA ASP A 187 -20.05 -2.00 2.32
C ASP A 187 -18.70 -2.75 2.18
N ALA A 188 -17.84 -2.28 1.26
CA ALA A 188 -16.47 -2.76 1.11
C ALA A 188 -15.48 -1.77 1.74
N VAL A 189 -14.48 -2.27 2.46
CA VAL A 189 -13.36 -1.44 2.94
C VAL A 189 -12.31 -1.36 1.84
N VAL A 190 -11.95 -0.15 1.41
CA VAL A 190 -10.85 0.06 0.46
C VAL A 190 -9.57 0.37 1.23
N VAL A 191 -8.58 -0.52 1.11
CA VAL A 191 -7.27 -0.44 1.76
C VAL A 191 -6.23 -0.17 0.68
N VAL A 192 -5.44 0.89 0.83
CA VAL A 192 -4.51 1.34 -0.22
C VAL A 192 -3.12 1.57 0.37
N SER A 193 -2.08 1.17 -0.34
CA SER A 193 -0.69 1.51 -0.02
C SER A 193 -0.48 3.02 -0.07
N ALA A 194 0.15 3.61 0.95
CA ALA A 194 0.34 5.06 1.00
C ALA A 194 1.30 5.63 -0.05
N GLY A 195 2.20 4.81 -0.62
CA GLY A 195 3.24 5.24 -1.56
C GLY A 195 4.64 5.13 -0.97
N ASN A 196 5.64 5.10 -1.87
CA ASN A 196 7.02 4.73 -1.54
C ASN A 196 8.03 5.86 -1.86
N GLU A 197 7.56 7.10 -2.02
CA GLU A 197 8.37 8.25 -2.42
C GLU A 197 8.62 9.24 -1.28
N GLY A 198 8.45 8.82 -0.03
CA GLY A 198 8.48 9.71 1.13
C GLY A 198 9.84 10.35 1.44
N ASP A 199 10.93 9.75 0.99
CA ASP A 199 12.29 10.32 1.01
C ASP A 199 12.70 10.95 -0.33
N GLY A 200 11.78 10.99 -1.30
CA GLY A 200 11.94 11.59 -2.62
C GLY A 200 10.94 12.71 -2.86
N ALA A 201 10.19 12.62 -3.97
CA ALA A 201 9.24 13.65 -4.39
C ALA A 201 8.06 13.82 -3.40
N ASN A 202 7.70 12.75 -2.67
CA ASN A 202 6.64 12.72 -1.67
C ASN A 202 5.35 13.43 -2.12
N THR A 203 4.92 13.21 -3.37
CA THR A 203 3.73 13.86 -3.94
C THR A 203 2.45 13.18 -3.46
N LEU A 204 1.30 13.81 -3.74
CA LEU A 204 0.02 13.11 -3.59
C LEU A 204 0.02 11.86 -4.45
N ASN A 205 -0.58 10.80 -3.92
CA ASN A 205 -0.61 9.49 -4.55
C ASN A 205 -2.06 8.99 -4.50
N TRP A 206 -2.66 8.77 -5.68
CA TRP A 206 -4.01 8.23 -5.78
C TRP A 206 -3.93 6.73 -6.14
N PRO A 207 -4.82 5.89 -5.60
CA PRO A 207 -6.03 6.25 -4.87
C PRO A 207 -5.86 6.52 -3.36
N ALA A 208 -4.65 6.52 -2.82
CA ALA A 208 -4.44 6.67 -1.36
C ALA A 208 -4.96 8.00 -0.79
N ASP A 209 -4.95 9.08 -1.58
CA ASP A 209 -5.49 10.40 -1.22
C ASP A 209 -7.01 10.54 -1.45
N CYS A 210 -7.71 9.50 -1.92
CA CYS A 210 -9.15 9.56 -2.17
C CYS A 210 -9.94 9.52 -0.84
N PRO A 211 -10.98 10.35 -0.65
CA PRO A 211 -11.88 10.26 0.49
C PRO A 211 -12.50 8.86 0.62
N GLY A 212 -12.56 8.33 1.83
CA GLY A 212 -13.10 7.00 2.14
C GLY A 212 -12.08 5.85 2.11
N VAL A 213 -10.83 6.13 1.75
CA VAL A 213 -9.75 5.14 1.67
C VAL A 213 -9.02 5.00 3.00
N LEU A 214 -8.76 3.76 3.42
CA LEU A 214 -7.82 3.45 4.50
C LEU A 214 -6.40 3.37 3.91
N ALA A 215 -5.68 4.49 3.89
CA ALA A 215 -4.30 4.54 3.39
C ALA A 215 -3.29 4.07 4.45
N VAL A 216 -2.37 3.18 4.05
CA VAL A 216 -1.49 2.44 4.96
C VAL A 216 -0.01 2.75 4.70
N GLY A 217 0.67 3.31 5.70
CA GLY A 217 2.11 3.49 5.73
C GLY A 217 2.88 2.23 6.17
N ALA A 218 4.19 2.22 5.94
CA ALA A 218 5.06 1.08 6.26
C ALA A 218 5.93 1.35 7.50
N ILE A 219 6.00 0.37 8.40
CA ILE A 219 6.88 0.37 9.58
C ILE A 219 7.70 -0.93 9.67
N ASP A 220 8.81 -0.87 10.41
CA ASP A 220 9.60 -2.05 10.77
C ASP A 220 9.11 -2.74 12.07
N GLY A 221 9.78 -3.82 12.45
CA GLY A 221 9.47 -4.58 13.67
C GLY A 221 9.67 -3.82 14.98
N LYS A 222 10.25 -2.60 14.94
CA LYS A 222 10.40 -1.69 16.07
C LYS A 222 9.40 -0.54 16.03
N LYS A 223 8.42 -0.58 15.11
CA LYS A 223 7.45 0.49 14.84
C LYS A 223 8.11 1.80 14.37
N ILE A 224 9.28 1.71 13.76
CA ILE A 224 9.95 2.85 13.14
C ILE A 224 9.40 2.98 11.71
N PRO A 225 8.92 4.17 11.29
CA PRO A 225 8.47 4.39 9.92
C PRO A 225 9.59 4.09 8.92
N TRP A 226 9.26 3.38 7.86
CA TRP A 226 10.19 3.14 6.76
C TRP A 226 10.56 4.48 6.12
N THR A 227 11.83 4.68 5.78
CA THR A 227 12.34 5.97 5.30
C THR A 227 11.60 6.49 4.07
N SER A 228 11.19 5.58 3.18
CA SER A 228 10.52 5.87 1.92
C SER A 228 8.99 5.78 2.02
N THR A 229 8.41 5.46 3.19
CA THR A 229 6.94 5.53 3.35
C THR A 229 6.46 6.96 3.11
N GLN A 230 5.34 7.10 2.39
CA GLN A 230 4.79 8.42 2.11
C GLN A 230 4.54 9.24 3.38
N ARG A 231 4.79 10.55 3.29
CA ARG A 231 4.61 11.54 4.36
C ARG A 231 3.49 12.50 3.97
N GLN A 232 2.25 12.03 4.05
CA GLN A 232 1.07 12.75 3.57
C GLN A 232 -0.06 12.75 4.58
N SER A 233 -0.92 13.77 4.51
CA SER A 233 -2.03 13.92 5.46
C SER A 233 -3.09 12.83 5.34
N TYR A 234 -3.17 12.13 4.20
CA TYR A 234 -4.11 11.03 3.99
C TYR A 234 -3.69 9.72 4.69
N VAL A 235 -2.45 9.60 5.13
CA VAL A 235 -1.98 8.38 5.82
C VAL A 235 -2.80 8.18 7.09
N SER A 236 -3.48 7.02 7.17
CA SER A 236 -4.48 6.75 8.21
C SER A 236 -3.94 5.88 9.34
N VAL A 237 -3.13 4.88 9.00
CA VAL A 237 -2.43 3.95 9.90
C VAL A 237 -1.14 3.49 9.26
N ALA A 238 -0.27 2.80 10.02
CA ALA A 238 0.84 2.03 9.49
C ALA A 238 0.74 0.54 9.82
N ALA A 239 1.40 -0.30 9.04
CA ALA A 239 1.50 -1.73 9.28
C ALA A 239 2.90 -2.25 8.94
N PRO A 240 3.26 -3.48 9.36
CA PRO A 240 4.52 -4.11 8.95
C PRO A 240 4.74 -4.01 7.44
N GLY A 241 5.84 -3.36 7.05
CA GLY A 241 6.17 -3.12 5.63
C GLY A 241 7.66 -3.11 5.35
N VAL A 242 8.50 -3.43 6.33
CA VAL A 242 9.96 -3.52 6.20
C VAL A 242 10.41 -4.94 6.47
N GLN A 243 11.27 -5.48 5.61
CA GLN A 243 11.75 -6.86 5.64
C GLN A 243 10.60 -7.87 5.71
N ILE A 244 9.55 -7.64 4.91
CA ILE A 244 8.42 -8.56 4.81
C ILE A 244 8.73 -9.60 3.75
N SER A 245 8.91 -10.84 4.18
CA SER A 245 9.11 -11.97 3.29
C SER A 245 7.85 -12.24 2.46
N SER A 246 8.03 -12.55 1.17
CA SER A 246 6.98 -12.91 0.22
C SER A 246 7.53 -13.90 -0.81
N VAL A 247 6.65 -14.64 -1.49
CA VAL A 247 7.01 -15.44 -2.67
C VAL A 247 6.90 -14.58 -3.92
N TRP A 248 7.95 -14.61 -4.72
CA TRP A 248 8.11 -13.85 -5.96
C TRP A 248 8.44 -14.80 -7.10
N GLU A 249 8.18 -14.37 -8.33
CA GLU A 249 8.57 -15.14 -9.50
C GLU A 249 10.11 -15.19 -9.64
N GLY A 250 10.61 -16.35 -10.05
CA GLY A 250 12.02 -16.57 -10.37
C GLY A 250 12.42 -15.98 -11.72
N HIS A 251 13.72 -16.06 -12.03
CA HIS A 251 14.19 -15.72 -13.38
C HIS A 251 13.67 -16.70 -14.44
N HIS A 252 13.41 -17.94 -14.05
CA HIS A 252 12.86 -19.00 -14.92
C HIS A 252 11.39 -19.31 -14.61
N GLY A 253 10.64 -18.29 -14.18
CA GLY A 253 9.22 -18.40 -13.86
C GLY A 253 8.94 -18.97 -12.47
N TRP A 254 7.67 -19.30 -12.23
CA TRP A 254 7.17 -19.79 -10.93
C TRP A 254 7.74 -21.15 -10.49
N THR A 255 8.35 -21.91 -11.40
CA THR A 255 9.11 -23.12 -11.07
C THR A 255 10.43 -22.83 -10.36
N ASP A 256 11.00 -21.64 -10.56
CA ASP A 256 12.22 -21.11 -9.93
C ASP A 256 11.88 -19.99 -8.93
N ARG A 257 10.67 -20.03 -8.36
CA ARG A 257 10.17 -19.03 -7.42
C ARG A 257 11.18 -18.71 -6.30
N ARG A 258 11.17 -17.46 -5.88
CA ARG A 258 12.07 -16.96 -4.83
C ARG A 258 11.28 -16.55 -3.60
N PHE A 259 11.87 -16.83 -2.45
CA PHE A 259 11.41 -16.30 -1.18
C PHE A 259 12.34 -15.13 -0.81
N ALA A 260 11.79 -13.92 -0.80
CA ALA A 260 12.59 -12.71 -0.59
C ALA A 260 11.88 -11.71 0.31
N ALA A 261 12.66 -11.03 1.14
CA ALA A 261 12.18 -9.94 1.98
C ALA A 261 12.19 -8.62 1.19
N GLY A 262 11.03 -7.97 1.13
CA GLY A 262 10.84 -6.66 0.50
C GLY A 262 10.51 -5.58 1.52
N ASN A 263 10.65 -4.32 1.09
CA ASN A 263 10.16 -3.15 1.80
C ASN A 263 9.13 -2.44 0.93
N GLY A 264 8.03 -1.98 1.52
CA GLY A 264 7.03 -1.22 0.80
C GLY A 264 5.73 -1.02 1.56
N THR A 265 5.00 0.02 1.16
CA THR A 265 3.62 0.25 1.63
C THR A 265 2.63 -0.76 1.03
N SER A 266 2.99 -1.44 -0.06
CA SER A 266 2.25 -2.56 -0.65
C SER A 266 2.06 -3.72 0.34
N GLN A 267 3.14 -4.16 0.98
CA GLN A 267 3.10 -5.23 1.98
C GLN A 267 2.28 -4.81 3.21
N ALA A 268 2.43 -3.54 3.63
CA ALA A 268 1.66 -2.99 4.73
C ALA A 268 0.15 -2.94 4.43
N ALA A 269 -0.23 -2.57 3.22
CA ALA A 269 -1.62 -2.58 2.75
C ALA A 269 -2.18 -4.01 2.70
N ALA A 270 -1.44 -4.97 2.13
CA ALA A 270 -1.85 -6.38 2.08
C ALA A 270 -2.07 -6.97 3.49
N LEU A 271 -1.13 -6.74 4.40
CA LEU A 271 -1.28 -7.17 5.80
C LEU A 271 -2.40 -6.43 6.53
N THR A 272 -2.70 -5.18 6.18
CA THR A 272 -3.88 -4.49 6.73
C THR A 272 -5.17 -5.08 6.16
N SER A 273 -5.20 -5.44 4.87
CA SER A 273 -6.35 -6.06 4.21
C SER A 273 -6.71 -7.41 4.83
N GLY A 274 -5.72 -8.25 5.15
CA GLY A 274 -5.99 -9.48 5.89
C GLY A 274 -6.45 -9.22 7.33
N ALA A 275 -5.95 -8.17 8.01
CA ALA A 275 -6.46 -7.77 9.32
C ALA A 275 -7.94 -7.30 9.25
N VAL A 276 -8.31 -6.54 8.22
CA VAL A 276 -9.71 -6.18 7.92
C VAL A 276 -10.55 -7.44 7.71
N ALA A 277 -10.04 -8.43 6.97
CA ALA A 277 -10.75 -9.69 6.74
C ALA A 277 -10.98 -10.47 8.04
N LEU A 278 -9.99 -10.54 8.93
CA LEU A 278 -10.14 -11.14 10.26
C LEU A 278 -11.21 -10.42 11.11
N ILE A 279 -11.24 -9.08 11.09
CA ILE A 279 -12.27 -8.31 11.81
C ILE A 279 -13.67 -8.63 11.27
N ARG A 280 -13.81 -8.63 9.94
CA ARG A 280 -15.08 -8.94 9.25
C ARG A 280 -15.56 -10.37 9.48
N ALA A 281 -14.66 -11.34 9.52
CA ALA A 281 -15.02 -12.73 9.77
C ALA A 281 -15.47 -12.96 11.22
N LYS A 282 -14.82 -12.28 12.18
CA LYS A 282 -15.21 -12.34 13.60
C LYS A 282 -16.56 -11.68 13.86
N ASP A 283 -16.84 -10.56 13.20
CA ASP A 283 -18.02 -9.73 13.44
C ASP A 283 -18.61 -9.26 12.10
N PRO A 284 -19.38 -10.12 11.42
CA PRO A 284 -19.84 -9.90 10.04
C PRO A 284 -20.87 -8.77 9.90
N ASP A 285 -21.47 -8.34 11.01
CA ASP A 285 -22.46 -7.25 11.05
C ASP A 285 -21.81 -5.86 11.09
N LEU A 286 -20.49 -5.78 11.31
CA LEU A 286 -19.78 -4.50 11.25
C LEU A 286 -19.76 -3.96 9.83
N THR A 287 -20.21 -2.71 9.69
CA THR A 287 -20.08 -1.95 8.45
C THR A 287 -18.61 -1.60 8.17
N ALA A 288 -18.29 -1.31 6.91
CA ALA A 288 -16.98 -0.87 6.46
C ALA A 288 -16.49 0.33 7.26
N ARG A 289 -17.38 1.28 7.54
CA ARG A 289 -17.12 2.44 8.41
C ARG A 289 -16.68 2.01 9.81
N GLN A 290 -17.42 1.10 10.45
CA GLN A 290 -17.10 0.62 11.80
C GLN A 290 -15.81 -0.21 11.84
N VAL A 291 -15.49 -0.95 10.78
CA VAL A 291 -14.21 -1.66 10.69
C VAL A 291 -13.04 -0.68 10.61
N VAL A 292 -13.12 0.32 9.74
CA VAL A 292 -12.10 1.38 9.66
C VAL A 292 -11.99 2.16 10.97
N GLN A 293 -13.13 2.50 11.58
CA GLN A 293 -13.22 3.11 12.90
C GLN A 293 -12.43 2.34 13.96
N ARG A 294 -12.59 1.00 13.99
CA ARG A 294 -11.89 0.12 14.93
C ARG A 294 -10.40 0.12 14.68
N ILE A 295 -9.97 0.00 13.43
CA ILE A 295 -8.55 -0.04 13.06
C ILE A 295 -7.83 1.24 13.53
N ILE A 296 -8.35 2.41 13.17
CA ILE A 296 -7.69 3.69 13.48
C ILE A 296 -7.69 4.00 14.99
N ASN A 297 -8.78 3.69 15.72
CA ASN A 297 -8.91 4.06 17.14
C ASN A 297 -8.29 3.02 18.10
N THR A 298 -7.86 1.88 17.60
CA THR A 298 -7.17 0.84 18.40
C THR A 298 -5.72 0.64 17.98
N ALA A 299 -5.24 1.47 17.05
CA ALA A 299 -3.85 1.52 16.66
C ALA A 299 -2.95 1.77 17.88
N SER A 300 -1.71 1.29 17.77
CA SER A 300 -0.64 1.61 18.72
C SER A 300 0.19 2.73 18.14
N ASP A 301 0.46 3.77 18.93
CA ASP A 301 1.43 4.81 18.60
C ASP A 301 2.72 4.21 18.00
N ALA A 302 3.17 4.79 16.89
CA ALA A 302 4.32 4.37 16.10
C ALA A 302 4.92 5.61 15.43
N GLY A 303 6.24 5.71 15.32
CA GLY A 303 6.86 6.97 14.89
C GLY A 303 6.68 8.10 15.92
N PRO A 304 6.48 9.36 15.48
CA PRO A 304 6.16 10.48 16.36
C PRO A 304 4.89 10.23 17.19
N THR A 305 4.84 10.75 18.42
CA THR A 305 3.67 10.54 19.29
C THR A 305 2.42 11.24 18.78
N GLY A 306 1.31 10.51 18.78
CA GLY A 306 -0.01 10.98 18.38
C GLY A 306 -0.27 10.75 16.89
N PHE A 307 -1.12 11.60 16.31
CA PHE A 307 -1.31 11.57 14.86
C PHE A 307 -0.10 12.18 14.15
N ASP A 308 0.42 11.49 13.13
CA ASP A 308 1.51 11.97 12.29
C ASP A 308 1.33 11.60 10.81
N VAL A 309 2.07 12.25 9.91
CA VAL A 309 1.92 12.07 8.46
C VAL A 309 2.59 10.81 7.89
N TYR A 310 3.31 10.05 8.72
CA TYR A 310 4.03 8.82 8.36
C TYR A 310 3.22 7.58 8.71
N THR A 311 2.60 7.59 9.89
CA THR A 311 1.90 6.44 10.46
C THR A 311 0.43 6.71 10.74
N GLY A 312 -0.06 7.92 10.48
CA GLY A 312 -1.45 8.30 10.76
C GLY A 312 -1.73 8.18 12.24
N ASN A 313 -2.67 7.30 12.61
CA ASN A 313 -3.02 7.01 14.01
C ASN A 313 -2.11 5.97 14.67
N GLY A 314 -1.06 5.52 13.98
CA GLY A 314 -0.10 4.53 14.46
C GLY A 314 -0.22 3.15 13.81
N ALA A 315 0.50 2.19 14.39
CA ALA A 315 0.56 0.80 13.95
C ALA A 315 -0.75 0.04 14.17
N VAL A 316 -1.26 -0.62 13.13
CA VAL A 316 -2.37 -1.57 13.22
C VAL A 316 -2.02 -2.71 14.18
N ILE A 317 -2.95 -3.06 15.08
CA ILE A 317 -2.84 -4.20 15.99
C ILE A 317 -4.14 -5.03 15.87
N PRO A 318 -4.17 -6.10 15.05
CA PRO A 318 -5.40 -6.83 14.71
C PRO A 318 -6.18 -7.28 15.95
N TYR A 319 -5.49 -7.86 16.94
CA TYR A 319 -6.13 -8.30 18.18
C TYR A 319 -6.87 -7.17 18.92
N ARG A 320 -6.28 -5.96 18.98
CA ARG A 320 -6.94 -4.81 19.63
C ARG A 320 -8.17 -4.36 18.85
N ALA A 321 -8.07 -4.28 17.52
CA ALA A 321 -9.19 -3.90 16.66
C ALA A 321 -10.36 -4.89 16.76
N MET A 322 -10.07 -6.18 16.98
CA MET A 322 -11.06 -7.25 17.12
C MET A 322 -11.70 -7.35 18.52
N THR A 323 -11.05 -6.84 19.56
CA THR A 323 -11.45 -7.11 20.97
C THR A 323 -11.78 -5.86 21.78
N GLN A 324 -11.18 -4.71 21.48
CA GLN A 324 -11.45 -3.47 22.21
C GLN A 324 -12.81 -2.89 21.80
N SER A 325 -13.48 -2.24 22.74
CA SER A 325 -14.68 -1.46 22.45
C SER A 325 -14.28 -0.09 21.90
N VAL A 326 -14.94 0.35 20.84
CA VAL A 326 -14.70 1.66 20.22
C VAL A 326 -16.01 2.44 20.28
N PRO A 327 -16.04 3.65 20.87
CA PRO A 327 -17.22 4.48 20.91
C PRO A 327 -17.78 4.75 19.50
N ALA A 328 -19.10 4.77 19.37
CA ALA A 328 -19.76 5.03 18.08
C ALA A 328 -19.44 6.42 17.50
N ASN A 329 -19.05 7.37 18.35
CA ASN A 329 -18.68 8.73 17.99
C ASN A 329 -17.15 8.96 17.92
N ALA A 330 -16.35 7.89 17.93
CA ALA A 330 -14.91 8.02 17.78
C ALA A 330 -14.56 8.65 16.40
N PRO A 331 -13.41 9.34 16.26
CA PRO A 331 -13.03 9.98 14.99
C PRO A 331 -12.77 8.99 13.86
N ASN A 332 -13.22 9.30 12.65
CA ASN A 332 -13.06 8.47 11.44
C ASN A 332 -12.76 9.30 10.21
N LYS A 333 -11.55 9.88 10.19
CA LYS A 333 -11.12 10.82 9.15
C LYS A 333 -11.39 10.33 7.71
N PRO A 334 -11.05 9.09 7.29
CA PRO A 334 -11.35 8.65 5.93
C PRO A 334 -12.83 8.77 5.55
N TYR A 335 -13.73 8.39 6.46
CA TYR A 335 -15.17 8.44 6.21
C TYR A 335 -15.77 9.82 6.45
N GLU A 336 -15.20 10.66 7.33
CA GLU A 336 -15.57 12.08 7.48
C GLU A 336 -15.25 12.87 6.21
N GLU A 337 -14.12 12.58 5.57
CA GLU A 337 -13.75 13.13 4.27
C GLU A 337 -14.71 12.65 3.17
N LEU A 338 -15.09 11.36 3.20
CA LEU A 338 -16.08 10.81 2.27
C LEU A 338 -17.44 11.50 2.42
N ASP A 339 -17.91 11.70 3.65
CA ASP A 339 -19.16 12.39 3.94
C ASP A 339 -19.14 13.84 3.45
N SER A 340 -18.02 14.54 3.68
CA SER A 340 -17.80 15.89 3.19
C SER A 340 -17.81 15.97 1.67
N TYR A 341 -17.20 14.99 1.00
CA TYR A 341 -17.25 14.87 -0.45
C TYR A 341 -18.68 14.64 -0.96
N LEU A 342 -19.43 13.70 -0.38
CA LEU A 342 -20.83 13.43 -0.74
C LEU A 342 -21.72 14.66 -0.52
N ALA A 343 -21.51 15.40 0.57
CA ALA A 343 -22.21 16.65 0.83
C ALA A 343 -21.90 17.72 -0.25
N SER A 344 -20.65 17.78 -0.73
CA SER A 344 -20.24 18.73 -1.78
C SER A 344 -20.87 18.43 -3.16
N LEU A 345 -21.29 17.18 -3.41
CA LEU A 345 -21.98 16.78 -4.64
C LEU A 345 -23.47 17.12 -4.62
N SER A 346 -24.04 17.40 -3.45
CA SER A 346 -25.43 17.84 -3.33
C SER A 346 -25.53 19.29 -3.82
N PRO A 347 -26.46 19.63 -4.73
CA PRO A 347 -26.71 21.03 -5.05
C PRO A 347 -27.11 21.73 -3.76
N SER A 348 -26.24 22.63 -3.27
CA SER A 348 -26.60 23.52 -2.17
C SER A 348 -27.92 24.18 -2.55
N ALA A 349 -28.97 23.96 -1.75
CA ALA A 349 -30.16 24.77 -1.85
C ALA A 349 -29.69 26.22 -1.74
N ALA A 350 -29.73 26.95 -2.85
CA ALA A 350 -29.36 28.35 -2.88
C ALA A 350 -30.06 29.06 -1.71
N PRO A 351 -29.38 29.94 -0.96
CA PRO A 351 -30.03 30.66 0.12
C PRO A 351 -31.24 31.37 -0.48
N ALA A 352 -32.42 31.04 0.03
CA ALA A 352 -33.66 31.64 -0.41
C ALA A 352 -33.47 33.15 -0.36
N ALA A 353 -33.38 33.77 -1.54
CA ALA A 353 -33.34 35.21 -1.66
C ALA A 353 -34.55 35.75 -0.92
N THR A 354 -34.29 36.64 0.04
CA THR A 354 -35.29 37.43 0.77
C THR A 354 -36.20 38.15 -0.23
N GLY A 355 -37.31 37.50 -0.56
CA GLY A 355 -38.42 38.06 -1.31
C GLY A 355 -39.48 38.53 -0.32
N THR A 356 -39.68 39.83 -0.30
CA THR A 356 -40.68 40.55 0.50
C THR A 356 -42.08 39.95 0.41
N THR A 357 -42.74 40.00 1.56
CA THR A 357 -44.14 39.63 1.84
C THR A 357 -45.14 40.11 0.79
N HIS A 358 -45.95 39.18 0.27
CA HIS A 358 -47.36 39.44 0.03
C HIS A 358 -48.20 38.28 0.55
N ALA A 359 -48.98 38.59 1.59
CA ALA A 359 -49.93 37.70 2.20
C ALA A 359 -51.12 37.43 1.26
N ALA A 360 -51.39 36.17 0.98
CA ALA A 360 -52.71 35.71 0.57
C ALA A 360 -53.07 34.48 1.42
N LYS A 361 -54.02 34.69 2.34
CA LYS A 361 -54.75 33.62 3.03
C LYS A 361 -55.40 32.72 1.98
N HIS A 362 -55.28 31.39 2.13
CA HIS A 362 -56.43 30.48 2.02
C HIS A 362 -56.12 29.07 2.56
N SER A 363 -56.91 28.71 3.58
CA SER A 363 -57.45 27.39 3.97
C SER A 363 -56.65 26.08 3.77
N SER A 364 -56.29 25.50 4.91
CA SER A 364 -56.46 24.09 5.33
C SER A 364 -56.58 22.98 4.27
N GLY A 365 -55.65 22.03 4.32
CA GLY A 365 -55.78 20.70 3.74
C GLY A 365 -54.52 19.86 3.96
N ALA A 366 -54.56 18.94 4.92
CA ALA A 366 -53.53 17.93 5.12
C ALA A 366 -53.55 16.92 3.96
N GLY A 367 -52.37 16.55 3.41
CA GLY A 367 -52.28 15.43 2.44
C GLY A 367 -50.98 15.35 1.63
N LEU A 368 -50.04 14.54 2.14
CA LEU A 368 -49.17 13.59 1.42
C LEU A 368 -48.12 14.09 0.38
N PHE A 369 -46.84 14.03 0.78
CA PHE A 369 -45.65 14.13 -0.10
C PHE A 369 -45.24 12.76 -0.66
N ILE A 370 -45.55 12.45 -1.92
CA ILE A 370 -44.83 11.45 -2.73
C ILE A 370 -44.78 11.96 -4.17
N ALA A 371 -43.71 12.67 -4.56
CA ALA A 371 -43.48 13.00 -5.98
C ALA A 371 -42.05 13.39 -6.39
N VAL A 372 -41.02 13.22 -5.54
CA VAL A 372 -39.65 13.65 -5.91
C VAL A 372 -38.68 12.48 -6.19
N GLY A 373 -39.04 11.24 -5.81
CA GLY A 373 -38.15 10.07 -6.01
C GLY A 373 -38.10 9.48 -7.42
N ALA A 374 -39.07 9.77 -8.30
CA ALA A 374 -39.21 9.06 -9.58
C ALA A 374 -38.43 9.70 -10.75
N ALA A 375 -38.11 11.00 -10.67
CA ALA A 375 -37.45 11.71 -11.77
C ALA A 375 -35.92 11.43 -11.84
N ALA A 376 -35.26 11.22 -10.70
CA ALA A 376 -33.81 10.96 -10.66
C ALA A 376 -33.44 9.55 -11.18
N VAL A 377 -34.30 8.56 -10.94
CA VAL A 377 -34.06 7.15 -11.35
C VAL A 377 -34.25 6.96 -12.86
N LEU A 378 -35.17 7.70 -13.50
CA LEU A 378 -35.41 7.60 -14.94
C LEU A 378 -34.32 8.30 -15.78
N ILE A 379 -33.70 9.36 -15.26
CA ILE A 379 -32.63 10.07 -15.96
C ILE A 379 -31.32 9.26 -15.95
N LEU A 380 -30.96 8.60 -14.84
CA LEU A 380 -29.78 7.73 -14.78
C LEU A 380 -29.97 6.41 -15.56
N GLY A 381 -31.16 5.80 -15.52
CA GLY A 381 -31.46 4.60 -16.31
C GLY A 381 -31.42 4.84 -17.82
N GLY A 382 -31.84 6.03 -18.28
CA GLY A 382 -31.81 6.41 -19.69
C GLY A 382 -30.40 6.59 -20.26
N ILE A 383 -29.47 7.13 -19.47
CA ILE A 383 -28.08 7.37 -19.90
C ILE A 383 -27.32 6.04 -20.04
N VAL A 384 -27.49 5.12 -19.10
CA VAL A 384 -26.85 3.79 -19.14
C VAL A 384 -27.38 2.95 -20.31
N THR A 385 -28.69 2.98 -20.56
CA THR A 385 -29.31 2.24 -21.67
C THR A 385 -28.89 2.81 -23.03
N GLY A 386 -28.69 4.13 -23.12
CA GLY A 386 -28.19 4.79 -24.33
C GLY A 386 -26.76 4.38 -24.69
N ILE A 387 -25.87 4.27 -23.71
CA ILE A 387 -24.46 3.87 -23.92
C ILE A 387 -24.37 2.41 -24.37
N VAL A 388 -25.17 1.51 -23.79
CA VAL A 388 -25.19 0.08 -24.18
C VAL A 388 -25.75 -0.14 -25.59
N LEU A 389 -26.76 0.64 -26.01
CA LEU A 389 -27.31 0.55 -27.37
C LEU A 389 -26.40 1.17 -28.44
N LEU A 390 -25.62 2.19 -28.10
CA LEU A 390 -24.59 2.76 -28.99
C LEU A 390 -23.37 1.84 -29.13
N ALA A 391 -22.99 1.09 -28.08
CA ALA A 391 -21.93 0.09 -28.13
C ALA A 391 -22.31 -1.12 -29.01
N ARG A 392 -23.58 -1.56 -28.97
CA ARG A 392 -24.07 -2.69 -29.80
C ARG A 392 -24.25 -2.35 -31.28
N ARG A 393 -24.27 -1.08 -31.67
CA ARG A 393 -24.39 -0.66 -33.08
C ARG A 393 -23.06 -0.62 -33.85
N LYS A 394 -21.91 -0.74 -33.18
CA LYS A 394 -20.58 -0.68 -33.81
C LYS A 394 -19.97 -2.04 -34.17
N SER A 395 -20.60 -3.15 -33.80
CA SER A 395 -20.15 -4.51 -34.17
C SER A 395 -20.78 -4.95 -35.49
N GLY A 396 -20.33 -4.40 -36.60
CA GLY A 396 -20.75 -4.89 -37.92
C GLY A 396 -20.44 -3.99 -39.10
N GLN A 397 -19.16 -3.76 -39.41
CA GLN A 397 -18.74 -3.37 -40.78
C GLN A 397 -17.22 -3.61 -41.00
N PRO A 398 -16.79 -4.16 -42.15
CA PRO A 398 -15.38 -4.41 -42.47
C PRO A 398 -14.66 -3.12 -42.93
N PRO A 399 -13.32 -3.05 -42.86
CA PRO A 399 -12.58 -1.79 -42.99
C PRO A 399 -12.49 -1.32 -44.44
N ARG A 400 -12.85 -0.05 -44.68
CA ARG A 400 -12.49 0.70 -45.89
C ARG A 400 -11.30 1.60 -45.59
N SER A 401 -10.27 1.50 -46.43
CA SER A 401 -9.10 2.36 -46.51
C SER A 401 -9.48 3.80 -46.89
N GLY A 402 -9.17 4.76 -46.02
CA GLY A 402 -9.26 6.21 -46.26
C GLY A 402 -7.88 6.88 -46.18
N PRO A 403 -7.70 8.07 -46.79
CA PRO A 403 -6.40 8.69 -47.04
C PRO A 403 -5.78 9.32 -45.77
N PRO A 404 -4.46 9.59 -45.77
CA PRO A 404 -3.75 10.02 -44.56
C PRO A 404 -4.13 11.45 -44.13
N PRO A 405 -4.13 11.75 -42.82
CA PRO A 405 -4.41 13.09 -42.33
C PRO A 405 -3.20 14.03 -42.53
N MET A 406 -3.48 15.24 -43.00
CA MET A 406 -2.52 16.34 -43.05
C MET A 406 -2.34 16.96 -41.66
N PHE A 407 -1.09 17.03 -41.19
CA PHE A 407 -0.70 17.78 -40.00
C PHE A 407 -0.59 19.29 -40.33
N GLY A 408 -1.35 20.12 -39.62
CA GLY A 408 -1.09 21.56 -39.51
C GLY A 408 -0.21 21.85 -38.29
N PRO A 409 0.69 22.84 -38.34
CA PRO A 409 1.59 23.14 -37.22
C PRO A 409 0.84 23.82 -36.06
N PRO A 410 1.26 23.60 -34.80
CA PRO A 410 0.64 24.25 -33.64
C PRO A 410 1.01 25.73 -33.57
N MET A 411 0.02 26.61 -33.40
CA MET A 411 0.25 28.02 -33.06
C MET A 411 0.60 28.13 -31.56
N ALA A 412 1.87 28.43 -31.28
CA ALA A 412 2.33 28.84 -29.96
C ALA A 412 2.15 30.37 -29.82
N GLY A 413 1.26 30.80 -28.92
CA GLY A 413 1.21 32.19 -28.45
C GLY A 413 2.26 32.41 -27.35
N PRO A 414 2.94 33.57 -27.30
CA PRO A 414 3.92 33.85 -26.26
C PRO A 414 3.24 34.09 -24.89
N PRO A 415 3.85 33.65 -23.77
CA PRO A 415 3.34 33.94 -22.44
C PRO A 415 3.53 35.43 -22.08
N MET A 416 2.46 36.10 -21.65
CA MET A 416 2.56 37.44 -21.06
C MET A 416 3.04 37.33 -19.61
N ALA A 417 4.31 37.71 -19.38
CA ALA A 417 4.84 37.93 -18.04
C ALA A 417 4.63 39.40 -17.64
N GLY A 418 3.80 39.64 -16.63
CA GLY A 418 3.72 40.94 -15.95
C GLY A 418 4.89 41.12 -14.98
N PRO A 419 5.45 42.34 -14.81
CA PRO A 419 6.52 42.57 -13.86
C PRO A 419 6.01 42.45 -12.40
N PRO A 420 6.81 41.91 -11.46
CA PRO A 420 6.44 41.85 -10.05
C PRO A 420 6.50 43.25 -9.41
N MET A 421 5.44 43.63 -8.70
CA MET A 421 5.42 44.83 -7.85
C MET A 421 6.20 44.56 -6.54
N PRO A 422 7.16 45.41 -6.15
CA PRO A 422 7.80 45.29 -4.84
C PRO A 422 6.92 45.93 -3.76
N GLY A 423 6.38 45.12 -2.84
CA GLY A 423 5.78 45.62 -1.60
C GLY A 423 6.88 45.90 -0.57
N GLN A 424 6.92 47.11 -0.02
CA GLN A 424 7.77 47.45 1.13
C GLN A 424 7.15 46.93 2.43
N PRO A 425 7.91 46.25 3.32
CA PRO A 425 7.43 45.95 4.67
C PRO A 425 7.40 47.21 5.53
N GLN A 426 6.26 47.57 6.11
CA GLN A 426 6.19 48.57 7.18
C GLN A 426 6.66 47.95 8.51
N PRO A 427 7.57 48.58 9.27
CA PRO A 427 7.90 48.16 10.62
C PRO A 427 6.75 48.51 11.58
N GLY A 428 6.16 47.51 12.23
CA GLY A 428 5.26 47.73 13.37
C GLY A 428 6.05 48.17 14.61
N GLN A 429 5.55 49.18 15.32
CA GLN A 429 6.13 49.60 16.61
C GLN A 429 5.78 48.57 17.70
N PRO A 430 6.71 48.22 18.62
CA PRO A 430 6.39 47.39 19.76
C PRO A 430 5.50 48.15 20.76
N MET A 431 4.38 47.58 21.15
CA MET A 431 3.59 48.06 22.29
C MET A 431 4.31 47.72 23.59
N SER A 432 4.62 48.73 24.39
CA SER A 432 5.13 48.59 25.76
C SER A 432 3.99 48.31 26.74
N GLY A 433 3.84 47.06 27.16
CA GLY A 433 3.00 46.70 28.31
C GLY A 433 3.76 46.96 29.62
N GLN A 434 3.14 47.67 30.57
CA GLN A 434 3.67 47.79 31.93
C GLN A 434 3.53 46.45 32.68
N PRO A 435 4.55 45.98 33.40
CA PRO A 435 4.42 44.77 34.20
C PRO A 435 3.59 45.05 35.47
N LEU A 436 2.55 44.23 35.68
CA LEU A 436 1.80 44.17 36.93
C LEU A 436 2.65 43.48 38.00
N SER A 437 2.88 44.15 39.12
CA SER A 437 3.52 43.63 40.31
C SER A 437 2.51 42.86 41.19
N GLY A 438 2.66 41.54 41.26
CA GLY A 438 2.00 40.67 42.24
C GLY A 438 3.00 40.12 43.26
N PRO A 439 2.59 39.83 44.51
CA PRO A 439 3.47 39.28 45.53
C PRO A 439 3.94 37.85 45.17
N PRO A 440 5.17 37.45 45.54
CA PRO A 440 5.72 36.15 45.18
C PRO A 440 5.03 35.01 45.95
N VAL A 441 4.59 33.99 45.23
CA VAL A 441 4.13 32.72 45.79
C VAL A 441 5.32 31.77 45.91
N THR A 442 5.66 31.37 47.13
CA THR A 442 6.73 30.40 47.41
C THR A 442 6.17 28.97 47.40
N GLY A 443 6.45 28.22 46.34
CA GLY A 443 6.25 26.77 46.26
C GLY A 443 7.59 26.01 46.42
N PRO A 444 7.59 24.76 46.89
CA PRO A 444 8.80 23.95 47.00
C PRO A 444 9.37 23.59 45.61
N PRO A 445 10.70 23.43 45.47
CA PRO A 445 11.32 23.20 44.17
C PRO A 445 11.00 21.78 43.65
N MET A 446 10.45 21.69 42.45
CA MET A 446 10.40 20.44 41.68
C MET A 446 11.64 20.33 40.80
N SER A 447 12.40 19.24 40.96
CA SER A 447 13.50 18.87 40.07
C SER A 447 12.96 18.12 38.85
N GLY A 448 12.97 18.77 37.69
CA GLY A 448 12.73 18.16 36.38
C GLY A 448 14.04 17.99 35.59
N PRO A 449 14.14 16.99 34.68
CA PRO A 449 15.30 16.85 33.80
C PRO A 449 15.38 18.00 32.77
N PRO A 450 16.58 18.35 32.26
CA PRO A 450 16.73 19.44 31.32
C PRO A 450 16.04 19.13 29.99
N ALA A 451 15.17 20.04 29.54
CA ALA A 451 14.56 20.00 28.23
C ALA A 451 15.57 20.49 27.17
N SER A 452 16.04 19.56 26.33
CA SER A 452 16.76 19.85 25.10
C SER A 452 15.75 20.02 23.96
N GLY A 453 15.51 21.25 23.51
CA GLY A 453 14.76 21.53 22.28
C GLY A 453 15.65 21.49 21.03
N PRO A 454 15.11 21.17 19.85
CA PRO A 454 15.86 21.22 18.59
C PRO A 454 16.17 22.68 18.19
N PRO A 455 17.30 22.96 17.53
CA PRO A 455 17.65 24.31 17.08
C PRO A 455 16.73 24.78 15.95
N ILE A 456 16.33 26.06 16.01
CA ILE A 456 15.57 26.75 14.96
C ILE A 456 16.58 27.25 13.90
N PRO A 457 16.47 26.85 12.61
CA PRO A 457 17.36 27.37 11.57
C PRO A 457 17.00 28.81 11.19
N GLY A 458 17.92 29.75 11.43
CA GLY A 458 17.92 31.09 10.83
C GLY A 458 18.93 31.14 9.66
N PRO A 459 18.76 32.06 8.70
CA PRO A 459 19.66 32.17 7.56
C PRO A 459 21.09 32.55 8.00
N PHE A 460 22.09 31.86 7.44
CA PHE A 460 23.50 32.11 7.71
C PHE A 460 23.99 33.42 7.09
N ILE A 461 24.46 34.35 7.92
CA ILE A 461 25.27 35.50 7.48
C ILE A 461 26.74 35.16 7.77
N ALA A 462 27.55 35.12 6.71
CA ALA A 462 28.98 34.83 6.80
C ALA A 462 29.73 36.00 7.47
N GLY A 463 30.08 35.84 8.76
CA GLY A 463 31.00 36.72 9.47
C GLY A 463 32.45 36.36 9.17
N ARG A 464 33.30 37.36 8.91
CA ARG A 464 34.76 37.19 8.75
C ARG A 464 35.42 36.92 10.11
N PRO A 465 36.40 36.01 10.22
CA PRO A 465 37.07 35.73 11.50
C PRO A 465 37.96 36.89 11.95
N VAL A 466 37.81 37.31 13.21
CA VAL A 466 38.76 38.16 13.94
C VAL A 466 39.51 37.26 14.92
N PRO A 467 40.86 37.21 14.93
CA PRO A 467 41.59 36.39 15.89
C PRO A 467 41.50 36.98 17.31
N GLY A 468 40.86 36.25 18.23
CA GLY A 468 40.89 36.55 19.67
C GLY A 468 41.95 35.73 20.38
N GLN A 469 42.84 36.39 21.13
CA GLN A 469 43.82 35.73 21.99
C GLN A 469 43.14 35.26 23.29
N GLN A 470 43.42 34.02 23.71
CA GLN A 470 42.87 33.42 24.93
C GLN A 470 43.91 33.53 26.07
N PRO A 471 43.58 34.14 27.24
CA PRO A 471 44.45 34.12 28.41
C PRO A 471 44.41 32.75 29.11
N PRO A 472 45.52 32.27 29.70
CA PRO A 472 45.57 30.96 30.34
C PRO A 472 44.86 30.94 31.70
N GLY A 473 43.90 30.03 31.86
CA GLY A 473 43.30 29.65 33.15
C GLY A 473 43.93 28.35 33.68
N PRO A 474 44.06 28.19 35.01
CA PRO A 474 44.83 27.10 35.62
C PRO A 474 44.14 25.73 35.48
N GLN A 475 44.90 24.71 35.07
CA GLN A 475 44.49 23.31 35.02
C GLN A 475 44.68 22.65 36.40
N ALA A 476 43.62 22.02 36.92
CA ALA A 476 43.69 21.13 38.08
C ALA A 476 43.60 19.66 37.59
N PRO A 477 44.50 18.74 38.01
CA PRO A 477 44.47 17.35 37.54
C PRO A 477 43.52 16.50 38.40
N GLY A 478 42.52 15.89 37.75
CA GLY A 478 41.73 14.79 38.31
C GLY A 478 42.13 13.47 37.63
N PRO A 479 42.23 12.34 38.36
CA PRO A 479 42.68 11.08 37.79
C PRO A 479 41.61 10.44 36.88
N GLN A 480 41.98 10.14 35.63
CA GLN A 480 41.17 9.32 34.71
C GLN A 480 41.43 7.82 34.97
N PRO A 481 40.39 6.98 35.11
CA PRO A 481 40.55 5.53 35.06
C PRO A 481 40.74 5.05 33.60
N PRO A 482 41.54 4.01 33.34
CA PRO A 482 41.82 3.53 31.99
C PRO A 482 40.59 2.83 31.39
N GLY A 483 40.09 3.35 30.27
CA GLY A 483 39.10 2.68 29.43
C GLY A 483 39.73 1.61 28.54
N PRO A 484 38.99 0.55 28.16
CA PRO A 484 39.49 -0.51 27.30
C PRO A 484 39.81 -0.01 25.89
N GLN A 485 40.97 -0.41 25.36
CA GLN A 485 41.39 -0.12 23.98
C GLN A 485 40.77 -1.16 23.03
N TYR A 486 39.96 -0.70 22.07
CA TYR A 486 39.52 -1.52 20.94
C TYR A 486 40.41 -1.20 19.72
N PRO A 487 41.04 -2.20 19.08
CA PRO A 487 41.73 -1.97 17.80
C PRO A 487 40.70 -1.66 16.71
N GLY A 488 40.74 -0.44 16.17
CA GLY A 488 39.94 -0.05 15.01
C GLY A 488 40.42 -0.78 13.75
N GLN A 489 39.49 -1.33 12.97
CA GLN A 489 39.81 -1.82 11.63
C GLN A 489 39.90 -0.64 10.64
N PRO A 490 40.83 -0.68 9.66
CA PRO A 490 40.92 0.36 8.65
C PRO A 490 39.73 0.28 7.69
N VAL A 491 39.02 1.40 7.51
CA VAL A 491 38.00 1.59 6.47
C VAL A 491 38.69 2.14 5.22
N PRO A 492 38.60 1.51 4.04
CA PRO A 492 39.10 2.08 2.80
C PRO A 492 38.22 3.28 2.37
N GLY A 493 38.81 4.46 2.26
CA GLY A 493 38.15 5.63 1.68
C GLY A 493 38.02 5.52 0.16
N GLN A 494 36.88 5.93 -0.40
CA GLN A 494 36.72 6.07 -1.85
C GLN A 494 37.42 7.36 -2.35
N PRO A 495 38.08 7.34 -3.53
CA PRO A 495 38.66 8.55 -4.11
C PRO A 495 37.56 9.48 -4.65
N VAL A 496 37.60 10.74 -4.25
CA VAL A 496 36.77 11.81 -4.85
C VAL A 496 37.53 12.40 -6.05
N PRO A 497 36.96 12.45 -7.26
CA PRO A 497 37.60 13.10 -8.40
C PRO A 497 37.63 14.62 -8.20
N GLY A 498 38.83 15.20 -8.11
CA GLY A 498 39.02 16.65 -8.13
C GLY A 498 38.81 17.20 -9.55
N GLN A 499 37.98 18.23 -9.70
CA GLN A 499 37.89 18.96 -10.96
C GLN A 499 39.08 19.91 -11.09
N GLN A 500 39.84 19.75 -12.18
CA GLN A 500 40.99 20.58 -12.52
C GLN A 500 40.52 21.77 -13.38
N PRO A 501 40.75 23.03 -12.99
CA PRO A 501 40.35 24.18 -13.80
C PRO A 501 41.29 24.34 -15.02
N PRO A 502 40.77 24.80 -16.18
CA PRO A 502 41.57 24.89 -17.40
C PRO A 502 42.57 26.05 -17.33
N GLY A 503 43.85 25.74 -17.50
CA GLY A 503 44.92 26.70 -17.76
C GLY A 503 45.15 26.90 -19.27
N PRO A 504 45.69 28.06 -19.70
CA PRO A 504 45.79 28.45 -21.10
C PRO A 504 46.77 27.56 -21.89
N GLN A 505 46.39 27.20 -23.12
CA GLN A 505 47.20 26.41 -24.05
C GLN A 505 48.24 27.29 -24.76
N VAL A 506 49.51 26.87 -24.73
CA VAL A 506 50.59 27.42 -25.57
C VAL A 506 50.92 26.38 -26.64
N PRO A 507 50.95 26.72 -27.94
CA PRO A 507 51.25 25.74 -28.98
C PRO A 507 52.76 25.40 -29.03
N GLY A 508 53.10 24.13 -28.81
CA GLY A 508 54.43 23.58 -29.09
C GLY A 508 54.48 22.90 -30.46
N GLN A 509 55.58 23.10 -31.20
CA GLN A 509 55.79 22.57 -32.55
C GLN A 509 56.03 21.04 -32.59
N PRO A 510 55.75 20.34 -33.71
CA PRO A 510 55.94 18.90 -33.82
C PRO A 510 57.39 18.50 -34.16
N LEU A 511 57.91 17.48 -33.48
CA LEU A 511 59.11 16.72 -33.89
C LEU A 511 58.69 15.40 -34.55
N PRO A 512 59.35 14.95 -35.63
CA PRO A 512 59.00 13.70 -36.32
C PRO A 512 59.64 12.47 -35.65
N GLY A 513 58.81 11.49 -35.27
CA GLY A 513 59.25 10.19 -34.76
C GLY A 513 59.15 9.09 -35.83
N ALA A 514 60.20 8.27 -35.93
CA ALA A 514 60.36 7.17 -36.89
C ALA A 514 59.48 5.93 -36.57
N PRO A 515 59.16 5.08 -37.57
CA PRO A 515 58.23 3.96 -37.40
C PRO A 515 58.88 2.70 -36.81
N ALA A 516 58.14 2.04 -35.91
CA ALA A 516 58.46 0.71 -35.37
C ALA A 516 57.87 -0.42 -36.24
N PRO A 517 58.52 -1.59 -36.36
CA PRO A 517 58.06 -2.68 -37.21
C PRO A 517 56.94 -3.51 -36.57
N GLY A 518 55.90 -3.80 -37.35
CA GLY A 518 54.74 -4.62 -36.97
C GLY A 518 54.98 -6.14 -37.07
N PRO A 519 54.14 -6.96 -36.42
CA PRO A 519 54.28 -8.41 -36.36
C PRO A 519 53.81 -9.12 -37.65
N ALA A 520 54.51 -10.19 -38.00
CA ALA A 520 54.34 -10.97 -39.23
C ALA A 520 53.04 -11.81 -39.27
N ALA A 521 52.47 -11.90 -40.47
CA ALA A 521 51.24 -12.60 -40.81
C ALA A 521 51.45 -14.11 -40.98
N PHE A 522 50.48 -14.91 -40.50
CA PHE A 522 50.29 -16.32 -40.87
C PHE A 522 49.33 -16.42 -42.08
N PRO A 523 49.61 -17.28 -43.08
CA PRO A 523 48.72 -17.46 -44.24
C PRO A 523 47.55 -18.44 -43.94
N PRO A 524 46.38 -18.28 -44.60
CA PRO A 524 45.22 -19.15 -44.37
C PRO A 524 45.07 -20.31 -45.38
N ARG A 525 44.57 -21.43 -44.82
CA ARG A 525 43.68 -22.51 -45.34
C ARG A 525 44.05 -23.35 -46.57
N VAL A 526 43.89 -24.66 -46.39
CA VAL A 526 43.48 -25.63 -47.41
C VAL A 526 42.32 -26.47 -46.85
N PRO A 527 41.15 -26.59 -47.51
CA PRO A 527 40.09 -27.52 -47.15
C PRO A 527 40.28 -28.91 -47.81
N PRO A 528 39.72 -30.00 -47.24
CA PRO A 528 39.91 -31.35 -47.75
C PRO A 528 38.98 -31.69 -48.93
N ASN A 529 39.53 -32.43 -49.90
CA ASN A 529 38.83 -33.09 -51.00
C ASN A 529 38.28 -34.46 -50.54
N GLU A 530 37.00 -34.73 -50.84
CA GLU A 530 36.49 -36.11 -51.03
C GLU A 530 36.81 -36.60 -52.45
N PRO A 531 36.96 -37.92 -52.64
CA PRO A 531 36.03 -38.59 -53.55
C PRO A 531 35.60 -40.02 -53.12
N GLY A 532 34.30 -40.27 -53.26
CA GLY A 532 33.61 -41.47 -53.76
C GLY A 532 34.19 -42.89 -53.63
N GLY A 533 33.38 -43.78 -53.01
CA GLY A 533 32.73 -44.87 -53.74
C GLY A 533 33.40 -46.26 -53.87
N GLN A 534 32.63 -47.27 -53.45
CA GLN A 534 32.59 -48.69 -53.85
C GLN A 534 33.17 -49.76 -52.89
N ARG A 535 32.22 -50.67 -52.56
CA ARG A 535 32.26 -52.00 -51.93
C ARG A 535 32.25 -52.11 -50.42
#